data_AF-A0A5K1HRJ0-F1
#
_entry.id   AF-A0A5K1HRJ0-F1
#
_cell.length_a   1.000
_cell.length_b   1.000
_cell.length_c   1.000
_cell.angle_alpha   90.00
_cell.angle_beta   90.00
_cell.angle_gamma   90.00
#
_symmetry.space_group_name_H-M   'P 1'
#
loop_
_entity.id
_entity.type
_entity.pdbx_description
1 polymer ?
#
loop_
_entity_poly.entity_id
_entity_poly.type
_entity_poly.pdbx_seq_one_letter_code
_entity_poly.pdbx_strand_id
1 'polypeptide(L)'
;HRRGSREPMASDGGEGSFYVLILTNISVGNSRLNIQFAGAQTTALLGDARSIIIDSGTSLTFLAKDVYGQVQMHANVITERFYLLSKIA
;
A
#
# COMPACT_ATOMS: atom_id res chain seq x y z
N HIS A 1 -29.39 15.61 3.25
CA HIS A 1 -28.97 14.30 3.79
C HIS A 1 -28.29 13.51 2.69
N ARG A 2 -26.94 13.44 2.68
CA ARG A 2 -26.18 12.67 1.66
C ARG A 2 -25.86 11.29 2.23
N ARG A 3 -26.31 10.22 1.57
CA ARG A 3 -25.92 8.85 1.91
C ARG A 3 -24.48 8.62 1.47
N GLY A 4 -23.59 8.34 2.41
CA GLY A 4 -22.28 7.78 2.09
C GLY A 4 -22.46 6.32 1.66
N SER A 5 -21.92 5.96 0.49
CA SER A 5 -21.78 4.56 0.10
C SER A 5 -20.69 3.92 0.96
N ARG A 6 -21.04 2.85 1.69
CA ARG A 6 -20.10 2.03 2.44
C ARG A 6 -19.63 0.89 1.52
N GLU A 7 -18.34 0.77 1.26
CA GLU A 7 -17.81 -0.36 0.50
C GLU A 7 -18.12 -1.70 1.20
N PRO A 8 -18.45 -2.78 0.45
CA PRO A 8 -18.66 -4.10 1.03
C PRO A 8 -17.33 -4.73 1.45
N MET A 9 -17.33 -5.44 2.57
CA MET A 9 -16.15 -6.13 3.08
C MET A 9 -15.89 -7.43 2.29
N ALA A 10 -14.63 -7.69 1.96
CA ALA A 10 -14.21 -9.04 1.59
C ALA A 10 -14.17 -9.93 2.86
N SER A 11 -14.53 -11.21 2.72
CA SER A 11 -14.54 -12.19 3.81
C SER A 11 -14.06 -13.53 3.25
N ASP A 12 -12.99 -14.07 3.83
CA ASP A 12 -12.20 -15.18 3.29
C ASP A 12 -12.27 -16.47 4.15
N GLY A 13 -13.04 -16.46 5.25
CA GLY A 13 -13.40 -17.67 5.98
C GLY A 13 -12.36 -18.23 6.97
N GLY A 14 -11.25 -17.50 7.19
CA GLY A 14 -10.33 -17.69 8.33
C GLY A 14 -10.64 -16.72 9.47
N GLU A 15 -10.08 -16.96 10.67
CA GLU A 15 -10.36 -16.14 11.87
C GLU A 15 -9.85 -14.69 11.77
N GLY A 16 -10.70 -13.81 11.24
CA GLY A 16 -10.49 -12.35 11.27
C GLY A 16 -11.29 -11.62 10.20
N SER A 17 -12.06 -10.60 10.58
CA SER A 17 -12.60 -9.63 9.62
C SER A 17 -11.68 -8.42 9.56
N PHE A 18 -11.06 -8.18 8.41
CA PHE A 18 -10.17 -7.03 8.21
C PHE A 18 -10.96 -5.79 7.77
N TYR A 19 -10.56 -4.63 8.30
CA TYR A 19 -10.95 -3.35 7.72
C TYR A 19 -10.06 -3.07 6.50
N VAL A 20 -10.64 -3.10 5.30
CA VAL A 20 -9.90 -2.93 4.04
C VAL A 20 -10.31 -1.63 3.37
N LEU A 21 -9.34 -0.86 2.90
CA LEU A 21 -9.53 0.29 2.00
C LEU A 21 -8.86 0.04 0.66
N ILE A 22 -9.39 0.66 -0.40
CA ILE A 22 -8.75 0.65 -1.72
C ILE A 22 -7.84 1.88 -1.85
N LEU A 23 -6.53 1.64 -1.89
CA LEU A 23 -5.53 2.67 -2.17
C LEU A 23 -5.70 3.16 -3.61
N THR A 24 -6.09 4.43 -3.76
CA THR A 24 -6.17 5.04 -5.09
C THR A 24 -4.80 5.54 -5.55
N ASN A 25 -4.00 6.15 -4.65
CA ASN A 25 -2.76 6.86 -4.95
C ASN A 25 -1.89 7.06 -3.70
N ILE A 26 -0.61 7.37 -3.90
CA ILE A 26 0.30 7.89 -2.86
C ILE A 26 0.87 9.23 -3.34
N SER A 27 1.11 10.15 -2.41
CA SER A 27 1.82 11.42 -2.66
C SER A 27 2.98 11.59 -1.68
N VAL A 28 4.05 12.23 -2.12
CA VAL A 28 5.21 12.62 -1.30
C VAL A 28 5.38 14.13 -1.44
N GLY A 29 5.20 14.86 -0.33
CA GLY A 29 5.02 16.32 -0.38
C GLY A 29 3.84 16.68 -1.29
N ASN A 30 4.07 17.61 -2.23
CA ASN A 30 3.06 18.04 -3.19
C ASN A 30 3.00 17.16 -4.46
N SER A 31 3.84 16.13 -4.57
CA SER A 31 3.96 15.29 -5.77
C SER A 31 3.19 13.98 -5.61
N ARG A 32 2.16 13.79 -6.44
CA ARG A 32 1.46 12.49 -6.59
C ARG A 32 2.33 11.52 -7.37
N LEU A 33 2.50 10.31 -6.86
CA LEU A 33 3.35 9.28 -7.47
C LEU A 33 2.59 8.51 -8.57
N ASN A 34 3.27 8.17 -9.66
CA ASN A 34 2.69 7.35 -10.74
C ASN A 34 2.89 5.87 -10.44
N ILE A 35 2.09 5.32 -9.53
CA ILE A 35 2.18 3.93 -9.09
C ILE A 35 1.32 3.03 -9.97
N GLN A 36 1.94 1.98 -10.50
CA GLN A 36 1.27 0.87 -11.18
C GLN A 36 1.02 -0.26 -10.18
N PHE A 37 -0.26 -0.55 -9.94
CA PHE A 37 -0.71 -1.70 -9.13
C PHE A 37 -0.87 -2.98 -9.96
N ALA A 38 -0.98 -2.85 -11.29
CA ALA A 38 -1.06 -4.00 -12.19
C ALA A 38 0.23 -4.82 -12.13
N GLY A 39 0.12 -6.12 -11.84
CA GLY A 39 1.25 -7.03 -11.71
C GLY A 39 1.95 -7.01 -10.35
N ALA A 40 1.57 -6.13 -9.42
CA ALA A 40 2.09 -6.18 -8.06
C ALA A 40 1.55 -7.41 -7.30
N GLN A 41 2.41 -8.08 -6.54
CA GLN A 41 2.03 -9.30 -5.81
C GLN A 41 0.95 -9.00 -4.76
N THR A 42 -0.23 -9.60 -4.93
CA THR A 42 -1.32 -9.58 -3.95
C THR A 42 -1.11 -10.65 -2.89
N THR A 43 -1.55 -10.38 -1.66
CA THR A 43 -1.81 -11.47 -0.71
C THR A 43 -3.05 -12.22 -1.19
N ALA A 44 -3.05 -13.56 -1.06
CA ALA A 44 -4.22 -14.38 -1.41
C ALA A 44 -5.50 -13.97 -0.65
N LEU A 45 -5.32 -13.35 0.52
CA LEU A 45 -6.33 -12.77 1.39
C LEU A 45 -7.18 -11.66 0.74
N LEU A 46 -6.61 -10.81 -0.13
CA LEU A 46 -7.25 -9.54 -0.52
C LEU A 46 -7.60 -9.41 -2.00
N GLY A 47 -7.00 -10.21 -2.90
CA GLY A 47 -7.33 -10.27 -4.33
C GLY A 47 -7.01 -9.03 -5.19
N ASP A 48 -6.94 -7.83 -4.62
CA ASP A 48 -6.59 -6.56 -5.29
C ASP A 48 -5.30 -5.97 -4.70
N ALA A 49 -4.36 -5.60 -5.57
CA ALA A 49 -3.06 -5.01 -5.17
C ALA A 49 -3.17 -3.61 -4.57
N ARG A 50 -4.35 -2.99 -4.63
CA ARG A 50 -4.67 -1.72 -3.99
C ARG A 50 -5.23 -1.89 -2.58
N SER A 51 -5.59 -3.10 -2.15
CA SER A 51 -6.18 -3.34 -0.84
C SER A 51 -5.17 -3.06 0.27
N ILE A 52 -5.49 -2.12 1.16
CA ILE A 52 -4.76 -1.85 2.41
C ILE A 52 -5.61 -2.32 3.58
N ILE A 53 -5.01 -3.12 4.46
CA ILE A 53 -5.57 -3.46 5.77
C ILE A 53 -5.30 -2.30 6.73
N ILE A 54 -6.32 -1.84 7.44
CA ILE A 54 -6.16 -1.01 8.64
C ILE A 54 -5.93 -1.96 9.80
N ASP A 55 -4.68 -2.02 10.26
CA ASP A 55 -4.25 -2.82 11.40
C ASP A 55 -3.71 -1.91 12.50
N SER A 56 -4.17 -2.11 13.75
CA SER A 56 -3.64 -1.41 14.93
C SER A 56 -2.55 -2.20 15.66
N GLY A 57 -2.27 -3.44 15.24
CA GLY A 57 -1.19 -4.28 15.74
C GLY A 57 0.19 -3.97 15.15
N THR A 58 0.27 -3.16 14.09
CA THR A 58 1.52 -2.78 13.42
C THR A 58 1.76 -1.27 13.42
N SER A 59 3.02 -0.87 13.68
CA SER A 59 3.44 0.54 13.66
C SER A 59 3.93 1.03 12.30
N LEU A 60 3.96 0.16 11.28
CA LEU A 60 4.52 0.43 9.95
C LEU A 60 3.52 0.03 8.86
N THR A 61 3.37 0.88 7.85
CA THR A 61 2.59 0.55 6.65
C THR A 61 3.40 -0.35 5.73
N PHE A 62 2.97 -1.60 5.57
CA PHE A 62 3.54 -2.53 4.59
C PHE A 62 2.90 -2.32 3.21
N LEU A 63 3.71 -2.35 2.17
CA LEU A 63 3.29 -2.29 0.77
C LEU A 63 3.78 -3.55 0.05
N ALA A 64 3.03 -4.00 -0.96
CA ALA A 64 3.50 -5.05 -1.87
C ALA A 64 4.86 -4.66 -2.47
N LYS A 65 5.78 -5.63 -2.62
CA LYS A 65 7.19 -5.38 -2.97
C LYS A 65 7.36 -4.46 -4.18
N ASP A 66 6.56 -4.67 -5.21
CA ASP A 66 6.62 -3.94 -6.48
C ASP A 66 6.05 -2.51 -6.35
N VAL A 67 5.11 -2.30 -5.42
CA VAL A 67 4.58 -0.97 -5.05
C VAL A 67 5.59 -0.22 -4.18
N TYR A 68 6.19 -0.89 -3.19
CA TYR A 68 7.25 -0.31 -2.37
C TYR A 68 8.45 0.15 -3.22
N GLY A 69 8.90 -0.68 -4.16
CA GLY A 69 9.99 -0.33 -5.08
C GLY A 69 9.67 0.93 -5.92
N GLN A 70 8.44 1.06 -6.40
CA GLN A 70 8.00 2.26 -7.11
C GLN A 70 7.95 3.50 -6.20
N VAL A 71 7.43 3.39 -4.97
CA VAL A 71 7.45 4.48 -3.99
C VAL A 71 8.88 4.91 -3.69
N GLN A 72 9.78 3.95 -3.44
CA GLN A 72 11.19 4.20 -3.15
C GLN A 72 11.91 4.90 -4.32
N MET A 73 11.67 4.48 -5.57
CA MET A 73 12.25 5.17 -6.74
C MET A 73 11.84 6.64 -6.79
N HIS A 74 10.55 6.95 -6.65
CA HIS A 74 10.08 8.34 -6.69
C HIS A 74 10.54 9.15 -5.46
N ALA A 75 10.57 8.55 -4.27
CA ALA A 75 11.05 9.20 -3.05
C ALA A 75 12.57 9.49 -3.12
N ASN A 76 13.36 8.60 -3.72
CA ASN A 76 14.79 8.84 -3.98
C ASN A 76 15.03 9.88 -5.10
N VAL A 77 14.13 10.02 -6.08
CA VAL A 77 14.20 11.14 -7.05
C VAL A 77 13.93 12.50 -6.38
N ILE A 78 13.14 12.52 -5.30
CA ILE A 78 12.99 13.71 -4.43
C ILE A 78 14.19 13.85 -3.46
N THR A 79 15.01 12.81 -3.32
CA THR A 79 16.04 12.70 -2.27
C THR A 79 17.35 12.08 -2.79
N GLU A 80 18.21 12.89 -3.44
CA GLU A 80 19.63 12.56 -3.71
C GLU A 80 20.49 12.35 -2.42
N ARG A 81 19.87 12.05 -1.28
CA ARG A 81 20.49 11.90 0.04
C ARG A 81 20.10 10.62 0.79
N PHE A 82 19.37 9.69 0.19
CA PHE A 82 19.15 8.37 0.81
C PHE A 82 20.20 7.36 0.36
N TYR A 83 21.30 7.32 1.10
CA TYR A 83 22.39 6.36 0.89
C TYR A 83 21.92 4.91 1.04
N LEU A 84 22.54 4.05 0.24
CA LEU A 84 22.29 2.62 0.10
C LEU A 84 22.58 1.83 1.40
N LEU A 85 21.55 1.51 2.20
CA LEU A 85 21.64 0.53 3.30
C LEU A 85 21.47 -0.92 2.79
N SER A 86 22.30 -1.33 1.81
CA SER A 86 22.39 -2.72 1.34
C SER A 86 23.81 -3.28 1.45
N LYS A 87 24.58 -2.82 2.46
CA LYS A 87 25.93 -3.30 2.79
C LYS A 87 26.11 -3.63 4.27
N ILE A 88 25.13 -4.32 4.85
CA ILE A 88 25.32 -5.16 6.05
C ILE A 88 24.53 -6.46 5.87
N ALA A 89 25.18 -7.45 5.26
CA ALA A 89 24.87 -8.88 5.28
C ALA A 89 26.15 -9.60 4.81
#